data_AF-A0AA43RTM3-F1
#
_entry.id   AF-A0AA43RTM3-F1
#
_cell.length_a   1.000
_cell.length_b   1.000
_cell.length_c   1.000
_cell.angle_alpha   90.00
_cell.angle_beta   90.00
_cell.angle_gamma   90.00
#
_symmetry.space_group_name_H-M   'P 1'
#
loop_
_entity.id
_entity.type
_entity.pdbx_description
1 polymer ?
#
loop_
_entity_poly.entity_id
_entity_poly.type
_entity_poly.pdbx_seq_one_letter_code
_entity_poly.pdbx_strand_id
1 'polypeptide(L)'
;MKYFEVKASFERTLENGMQSKVTEVYLFDAINYTEAEARTNKELTPFGEFEIIDIKQPRISEIFFNESGDRWYSGKVNLILLDENSYQEKKKPIKVLAQASTIREAMEVIEKGMEGTLADWELVEIKETLIMDVYPYVPKEGEEKPIQTELFPEMDPLFCEAVKLVQKHDNASPRFLMAKLQIGERRVEKLFSQLEEQKAVLTRVWTEEFHDEDTGEPVSIKRKEIEGINKDYKLPD
;
A
#
# COMPACT_ATOMS: atom_id res chain seq x y z
N MET A 1 2.34 0.35 -4.28
CA MET A 1 2.99 1.68 -4.35
C MET A 1 3.29 1.96 -5.82
N LYS A 2 3.21 3.22 -6.26
CA LYS A 2 3.49 3.59 -7.64
C LYS A 2 4.58 4.65 -7.62
N TYR A 3 5.74 4.31 -8.18
CA TYR A 3 6.85 5.24 -8.27
C TYR A 3 6.82 5.99 -9.60
N PHE A 4 7.14 7.28 -9.54
CA PHE A 4 7.24 8.18 -10.67
C PHE A 4 8.66 8.74 -10.75
N GLU A 5 9.34 8.46 -11.85
CA GLU A 5 10.63 9.04 -12.21
C GLU A 5 10.39 10.41 -12.84
N VAL A 6 10.85 11.45 -12.18
CA VAL A 6 10.69 12.85 -12.59
C VAL A 6 12.06 13.39 -12.97
N LYS A 7 12.16 13.96 -14.16
CA LYS A 7 13.36 14.67 -14.62
C LYS A 7 13.14 16.16 -14.48
N ALA A 8 13.96 16.81 -13.66
CA ALA A 8 13.91 18.26 -13.42
C ALA A 8 15.16 18.94 -13.99
N SER A 9 14.98 20.08 -14.65
CA SER A 9 16.05 20.95 -15.11
C SER A 9 16.22 22.12 -14.15
N PHE A 10 17.42 22.32 -13.63
CA PHE A 10 17.76 23.47 -12.79
C PHE A 10 18.68 24.42 -13.54
N GLU A 11 18.44 25.72 -13.40
CA GLU A 11 19.38 26.74 -13.84
C GLU A 11 20.42 26.96 -12.75
N ARG A 12 21.67 26.57 -13.02
CA ARG A 12 22.80 26.77 -12.12
C ARG A 12 23.77 27.77 -12.74
N THR A 13 24.18 28.76 -11.97
CA THR A 13 25.24 29.69 -12.38
C THR A 13 26.58 29.05 -12.03
N LEU A 14 27.39 28.75 -13.04
CA LEU A 14 28.74 28.21 -12.86
C LEU A 14 29.69 29.30 -12.33
N GLU A 15 30.81 28.90 -11.74
CA GLU A 15 31.82 29.82 -11.15
C GLU A 15 32.40 30.83 -12.16
N ASN A 16 32.24 30.60 -13.45
CA ASN A 16 32.63 31.50 -14.54
C ASN A 16 31.54 32.52 -14.93
N GLY A 17 30.41 32.57 -14.21
CA GLY A 17 29.27 33.45 -14.50
C GLY A 17 28.38 32.97 -15.65
N MET A 18 28.64 31.78 -16.22
CA MET A 18 27.82 31.20 -17.29
C MET A 18 26.66 30.39 -16.68
N GLN A 19 25.43 30.67 -17.08
CA GLN A 19 24.26 29.89 -16.68
C GLN A 19 24.23 28.58 -17.48
N SER A 20 24.12 27.45 -16.77
CA SER A 20 23.99 26.13 -17.37
C SER A 20 22.77 25.41 -16.82
N LYS A 21 22.06 24.71 -17.71
CA LYS A 21 20.92 23.86 -17.32
C LYS A 21 21.44 22.47 -16.94
N VAL A 22 21.26 22.09 -15.69
CA VAL A 22 21.60 20.76 -15.16
C VAL A 22 20.31 19.95 -15.07
N THR A 23 20.33 18.73 -15.59
CA THR A 23 19.17 17.82 -15.52
C THR A 23 19.42 16.74 -14.47
N GLU A 24 18.51 16.65 -13.52
CA GLU A 24 18.56 15.71 -12.40
C GLU A 24 17.32 14.81 -12.44
N VAL A 25 17.46 13.57 -11.96
CA VAL A 25 16.38 12.57 -11.96
C VAL A 25 16.02 12.25 -10.51
N TYR A 26 14.74 12.28 -10.19
CA TYR A 26 14.21 12.00 -8.86
C TYR A 26 13.12 10.94 -8.94
N LEU A 27 12.90 10.20 -7.87
CA LEU A 27 11.84 9.20 -7.79
C LEU A 27 10.86 9.58 -6.68
N PHE A 28 9.57 9.65 -7.00
CA PHE A 28 8.52 9.98 -6.04
C PHE A 28 7.51 8.83 -5.94
N ASP A 29 7.17 8.40 -4.72
CA ASP A 29 6.00 7.53 -4.51
C ASP A 29 4.73 8.38 -4.51
N ALA A 30 3.82 8.13 -5.44
CA ALA A 30 2.58 8.88 -5.57
C ALA A 30 1.45 7.99 -6.10
N ILE A 31 0.21 8.45 -6.06
CA ILE A 31 -0.94 7.68 -6.56
C ILE A 31 -1.07 7.86 -8.08
N ASN A 32 -0.82 9.08 -8.58
CA ASN A 32 -0.98 9.46 -9.98
C ASN A 32 0.02 10.56 -10.40
N TYR A 33 0.03 10.90 -11.70
CA TYR A 33 0.92 11.91 -12.28
C TYR A 33 0.73 13.31 -11.69
N THR A 34 -0.52 13.72 -11.44
CA THR A 34 -0.83 15.05 -10.88
C THR A 34 -0.27 15.19 -9.46
N GLU A 35 -0.41 14.14 -8.65
CA GLU A 35 0.18 14.12 -7.31
C GLU A 35 1.71 14.08 -7.37
N ALA A 36 2.29 13.28 -8.26
CA ALA A 36 3.74 13.26 -8.46
C ALA A 36 4.29 14.65 -8.82
N GLU A 37 3.61 15.38 -9.70
CA GLU A 37 3.96 16.76 -10.07
C GLU A 37 3.84 17.72 -8.88
N ALA A 38 2.73 17.66 -8.14
CA ALA A 38 2.54 18.49 -6.95
C ALA A 38 3.61 18.22 -5.87
N ARG A 39 3.97 16.96 -5.66
CA ARG A 39 5.05 16.57 -4.74
C ARG A 39 6.40 17.04 -5.22
N THR A 40 6.69 16.90 -6.52
CA THR A 40 7.91 17.41 -7.13
C THR A 40 8.06 18.90 -6.85
N ASN A 41 7.02 19.70 -7.11
CA ASN A 41 7.00 21.13 -6.83
C ASN A 41 7.29 21.42 -5.35
N LYS A 42 6.65 20.70 -4.44
CA LYS A 42 6.86 20.89 -3.00
C LYS A 42 8.28 20.57 -2.54
N GLU A 43 8.81 19.42 -2.94
CA GLU A 43 10.11 18.92 -2.45
C GLU A 43 11.30 19.56 -3.15
N LEU A 44 11.18 19.92 -4.43
CA LEU A 44 12.30 20.47 -5.21
C LEU A 44 12.40 22.01 -5.16
N THR A 45 11.32 22.73 -4.82
CA THR A 45 11.34 24.21 -4.71
C THR A 45 12.42 24.74 -3.76
N PRO A 46 12.70 24.13 -2.59
CA PRO A 46 13.79 24.54 -1.72
C PRO A 46 15.18 24.51 -2.38
N PHE A 47 15.37 23.70 -3.43
CA PHE A 47 16.64 23.55 -4.13
C PHE A 47 16.85 24.58 -5.25
N GLY A 48 15.84 25.41 -5.56
CA GLY A 48 15.90 26.49 -6.55
C GLY A 48 14.74 26.45 -7.56
N GLU A 49 14.76 27.37 -8.52
CA GLU A 49 13.83 27.35 -9.65
C GLU A 49 14.19 26.20 -10.61
N PHE A 50 13.18 25.46 -11.04
CA PHE A 50 13.35 24.32 -11.91
C PHE A 50 12.16 24.13 -12.86
N GLU A 51 12.41 23.41 -13.95
CA GLU A 51 11.41 23.01 -14.93
C GLU A 51 11.30 21.48 -14.95
N ILE A 52 10.09 20.94 -14.86
CA ILE A 52 9.86 19.50 -15.04
C ILE A 52 9.94 19.19 -16.54
N ILE A 53 10.91 18.39 -16.93
CA ILE A 53 11.15 17.99 -18.32
C ILE A 53 10.28 16.79 -18.70
N ASP A 54 10.19 15.82 -17.79
CA ASP A 54 9.62 14.51 -18.07
C ASP A 54 9.14 13.85 -16.77
N ILE A 55 8.00 13.15 -16.84
CA ILE A 55 7.49 12.32 -15.74
C ILE A 55 7.15 10.96 -16.32
N LYS A 56 7.79 9.91 -15.80
CA LYS A 56 7.61 8.52 -16.22
C LYS A 56 7.20 7.67 -15.04
N GLN A 57 6.38 6.66 -15.29
CA GLN A 57 6.05 5.66 -14.27
C GLN A 57 6.86 4.38 -14.53
N PRO A 58 8.07 4.22 -13.92
CA PRO A 58 8.82 2.99 -14.04
C PRO A 58 8.12 1.82 -13.32
N ARG A 59 8.26 0.61 -13.86
CA ARG A 59 7.85 -0.61 -13.18
C ARG A 59 8.92 -1.03 -12.18
N ILE A 60 8.93 -0.40 -11.02
CA ILE A 60 9.77 -0.78 -9.88
C ILE A 60 8.91 -1.64 -8.96
N SER A 61 9.41 -2.83 -8.65
CA SER A 61 8.73 -3.80 -7.80
C SER A 61 8.98 -3.52 -6.33
N GLU A 62 10.24 -3.22 -5.97
CA GLU A 62 10.65 -2.99 -4.59
C GLU A 62 11.83 -2.01 -4.51
N ILE A 63 11.94 -1.28 -3.39
CA ILE A 63 13.06 -0.38 -3.10
C ILE A 63 13.69 -0.76 -1.75
N PHE A 64 14.99 -1.02 -1.76
CA PHE A 64 15.77 -1.35 -0.58
C PHE A 64 16.61 -0.14 -0.16
N PHE A 65 16.25 0.46 0.98
CA PHE A 65 16.97 1.58 1.57
C PHE A 65 18.18 1.10 2.37
N ASN A 66 19.25 1.87 2.33
CA ASN A 66 20.46 1.63 3.10
C ASN A 66 21.05 2.99 3.46
N GLU A 67 21.06 3.29 4.76
CA GLU A 67 21.56 4.57 5.30
C GLU A 67 23.03 4.85 4.96
N SER A 68 23.81 3.80 4.67
CA SER A 68 25.22 3.95 4.28
C SER A 68 25.41 4.35 2.82
N GLY A 69 24.38 4.24 1.98
CA GLY A 69 24.49 4.44 0.54
C GLY A 69 24.18 5.87 0.11
N ASP A 70 25.02 6.42 -0.77
CA ASP A 70 24.88 7.75 -1.39
C ASP A 70 24.34 7.70 -2.83
N ARG A 71 24.15 6.51 -3.40
CA ARG A 71 23.70 6.33 -4.79
C ARG A 71 22.62 5.26 -4.93
N TRP A 72 21.98 5.27 -6.08
CA TRP A 72 20.90 4.35 -6.42
C TRP A 72 21.29 3.40 -7.54
N TYR A 73 21.13 2.09 -7.29
CA TYR A 73 21.39 1.01 -8.24
C TYR A 73 20.10 0.29 -8.61
N SER A 74 19.87 0.10 -9.91
CA SER A 74 18.77 -0.72 -10.45
C SER A 74 19.22 -2.16 -10.59
N GLY A 75 18.57 -3.06 -9.87
CA GLY A 75 18.70 -4.51 -10.01
C GLY A 75 17.62 -5.09 -10.92
N LYS A 76 17.98 -6.02 -11.80
CA LYS A 76 17.04 -6.89 -12.50
C LYS A 76 17.12 -8.28 -11.89
N VAL A 77 16.02 -8.73 -11.31
CA VAL A 77 15.91 -10.04 -10.65
C VAL A 77 14.87 -10.86 -11.40
N ASN A 78 15.16 -12.14 -11.66
CA ASN A 78 14.17 -13.07 -12.19
C ASN A 78 13.58 -13.86 -11.03
N LEU A 79 12.27 -13.78 -10.83
CA LEU A 79 11.55 -14.71 -9.98
C LEU A 79 11.33 -16.02 -10.76
N ILE A 80 11.70 -17.14 -10.17
CA ILE A 80 11.51 -18.48 -10.73
C ILE A 80 10.18 -18.99 -10.18
N LEU A 81 9.18 -19.09 -11.05
CA LEU A 81 7.83 -19.51 -10.70
C LEU A 81 7.52 -20.82 -11.41
N LEU A 82 6.92 -21.78 -10.71
CA LEU A 82 6.41 -23.00 -11.33
C LEU A 82 5.05 -22.70 -11.98
N ASP A 83 4.91 -23.03 -13.26
CA ASP A 83 3.62 -22.95 -13.95
C ASP A 83 2.77 -24.18 -13.61
N GLU A 84 1.65 -23.98 -12.91
CA GLU A 84 0.76 -25.05 -12.46
C GLU A 84 0.18 -25.89 -13.62
N ASN A 85 0.10 -25.33 -14.83
CA ASN A 85 -0.46 -26.02 -15.99
C ASN A 85 0.58 -26.84 -16.77
N SER A 86 1.82 -26.38 -16.82
CA SER A 86 2.88 -26.99 -17.64
C SER A 86 3.96 -27.68 -16.82
N TYR A 87 3.97 -27.49 -15.49
CA TYR A 87 5.03 -27.91 -14.57
C TYR A 87 6.43 -27.45 -15.02
N GLN A 88 6.50 -26.39 -15.83
CA GLN A 88 7.74 -25.78 -16.28
C GLN A 88 8.03 -24.52 -15.47
N GLU A 89 9.32 -24.26 -15.26
CA GLU A 89 9.79 -23.04 -14.62
C GLU A 89 9.63 -21.84 -15.58
N LYS A 90 8.95 -20.81 -15.11
CA LYS A 90 8.84 -19.51 -15.78
C LYS A 90 9.64 -18.48 -15.00
N LYS A 91 10.57 -17.82 -15.70
CA LYS A 91 11.31 -16.69 -15.16
C LYS A 91 10.52 -15.40 -15.40
N LYS A 92 10.09 -14.74 -14.33
CA LYS A 92 9.44 -13.43 -14.37
C LYS A 92 10.44 -12.34 -13.97
N PRO A 93 10.89 -11.49 -14.91
CA PRO A 93 11.80 -10.41 -14.57
C PRO A 93 11.07 -9.31 -13.80
N ILE A 94 11.62 -8.95 -12.64
CA ILE A 94 11.24 -7.79 -11.84
C ILE A 94 12.42 -6.81 -11.77
N LYS A 95 12.11 -5.54 -11.55
CA LYS A 95 13.11 -4.51 -11.32
C LYS A 95 13.04 -4.09 -9.86
N VAL A 96 14.18 -4.12 -9.18
CA VAL A 96 14.36 -3.64 -7.82
C VAL A 96 15.31 -2.44 -7.84
N LEU A 97 15.20 -1.57 -6.84
CA LEU A 97 16.12 -0.45 -6.65
C LEU A 97 16.78 -0.60 -5.28
N ALA A 98 18.08 -0.35 -5.20
CA ALA A 98 18.84 -0.44 -3.94
C ALA A 98 19.70 0.80 -3.75
N GLN A 99 19.70 1.33 -2.53
CA GLN A 99 20.61 2.38 -2.12
C GLN A 99 21.94 1.76 -1.68
N ALA A 100 23.06 2.26 -2.20
CA ALA A 100 24.40 1.78 -1.88
C ALA A 100 25.47 2.77 -2.36
N SER A 101 26.69 2.64 -1.87
CA SER A 101 27.84 3.42 -2.35
C SER A 101 28.66 2.70 -3.42
N THR A 102 28.54 1.37 -3.50
CA THR A 102 29.25 0.56 -4.49
C THR A 102 28.35 -0.53 -5.08
N ILE A 103 28.72 -1.04 -6.27
CA ILE A 103 28.01 -2.16 -6.91
C ILE A 103 28.00 -3.42 -6.02
N ARG A 104 29.07 -3.66 -5.25
CA ARG A 104 29.16 -4.82 -4.35
C ARG A 104 28.17 -4.69 -3.20
N GLU A 105 28.14 -3.54 -2.56
CA GLU A 105 27.17 -3.26 -1.50
C GLU A 105 25.72 -3.30 -2.04
N ALA A 106 25.48 -2.79 -3.25
CA ALA A 106 24.16 -2.89 -3.88
C ALA A 106 23.72 -4.35 -4.05
N MET A 107 24.64 -5.25 -4.39
CA MET A 107 24.36 -6.69 -4.46
C MET A 107 23.97 -7.25 -3.10
N GLU A 108 24.73 -6.95 -2.05
CA GLU A 108 24.43 -7.40 -0.68
C GLU A 108 23.08 -6.88 -0.15
N VAL A 109 22.75 -5.61 -0.46
CA VAL A 109 21.47 -5.00 -0.07
C VAL A 109 20.31 -5.67 -0.79
N ILE A 110 20.45 -5.96 -2.09
CA ILE A 110 19.44 -6.69 -2.85
C ILE A 110 19.29 -8.12 -2.32
N GLU A 111 20.39 -8.81 -2.04
CA GLU A 111 20.36 -10.17 -1.47
C GLU A 111 19.58 -10.20 -0.16
N LYS A 112 19.94 -9.35 0.80
CA LYS A 112 19.22 -9.23 2.09
C LYS A 112 17.76 -8.86 1.92
N GLY A 113 17.46 -7.93 1.02
CA GLY A 113 16.08 -7.51 0.73
C GLY A 113 15.23 -8.63 0.13
N MET A 114 15.85 -9.53 -0.63
CA MET A 114 15.18 -10.63 -1.31
C MET A 114 15.09 -11.92 -0.47
N GLU A 115 15.86 -12.07 0.61
CA GLU A 115 15.83 -13.24 1.52
C GLU A 115 14.42 -13.55 2.06
N GLY A 116 13.57 -12.53 2.24
CA GLY A 116 12.18 -12.72 2.70
C GLY A 116 11.21 -13.20 1.61
N THR A 117 11.67 -13.36 0.37
CA THR A 117 10.81 -13.73 -0.77
C THR A 117 10.56 -15.24 -0.78
N LEU A 118 9.29 -15.65 -0.84
CA LEU A 118 8.90 -17.07 -0.85
C LEU A 118 9.28 -17.83 -2.14
N ALA A 119 9.53 -17.09 -3.23
CA ALA A 119 9.88 -17.66 -4.52
C ALA A 119 11.41 -17.67 -4.70
N ASP A 120 11.91 -18.71 -5.36
CA ASP A 120 13.30 -18.74 -5.82
C ASP A 120 13.55 -17.59 -6.78
N TRP A 121 14.76 -17.04 -6.74
CA TRP A 121 15.10 -15.87 -7.53
C TRP A 121 16.56 -15.89 -7.98
N GLU A 122 16.84 -15.20 -9.08
CA GLU A 122 18.17 -15.07 -9.67
C GLU A 122 18.44 -13.61 -10.01
N LEU A 123 19.54 -13.05 -9.48
CA LEU A 123 20.00 -11.72 -9.85
C LEU A 123 20.65 -11.75 -11.24
N VAL A 124 20.13 -10.96 -12.17
CA VAL A 124 20.57 -10.95 -13.57
C VAL A 124 21.53 -9.79 -13.85
N GLU A 125 21.23 -8.62 -13.31
CA GLU A 125 21.94 -7.39 -13.65
C GLU A 125 21.83 -6.37 -12.52
N ILE A 126 22.91 -5.63 -12.28
CA ILE A 126 22.92 -4.43 -11.44
C ILE A 126 23.52 -3.28 -12.26
N LYS A 127 22.87 -2.11 -12.24
CA LYS A 127 23.31 -0.90 -12.93
C LYS A 127 23.17 0.31 -12.03
N GLU A 128 24.20 1.17 -12.00
CA GLU A 128 24.10 2.49 -11.39
C GLU A 128 23.08 3.34 -12.16
N THR A 129 22.27 4.10 -11.43
CA THR A 129 21.25 4.98 -12.00
C THR A 129 21.64 6.44 -11.84
N LEU A 130 20.95 7.32 -12.56
CA LEU A 130 21.10 8.78 -12.40
C LEU A 130 20.09 9.36 -11.39
N ILE A 131 19.43 8.50 -10.61
CA ILE A 131 18.48 8.92 -9.58
C ILE A 131 19.28 9.58 -8.47
N MET A 132 18.96 10.84 -8.19
CA MET A 132 19.58 11.64 -7.13
C MET A 132 18.98 11.28 -5.77
N ASP A 133 17.65 11.18 -5.71
CA ASP A 133 16.96 10.85 -4.47
C ASP A 133 15.62 10.16 -4.72
N VAL A 134 15.15 9.42 -3.71
CA VAL A 134 13.86 8.74 -3.67
C VAL A 134 13.05 9.35 -2.52
N TYR A 135 11.87 9.87 -2.84
CA TYR A 135 10.94 10.47 -1.89
C TYR A 135 9.77 9.51 -1.64
N PRO A 136 9.80 8.73 -0.54
CA PRO A 136 8.70 7.85 -0.16
C PRO A 136 7.43 8.65 0.11
N TYR A 137 6.28 7.99 0.05
CA TYR A 137 5.03 8.61 0.44
C TYR A 137 4.97 8.79 1.95
N VAL A 138 4.91 10.05 2.39
CA VAL A 138 4.65 10.41 3.78
C VAL A 138 3.15 10.74 3.89
N PRO A 139 2.33 9.88 4.51
CA PRO A 139 0.95 10.25 4.83
C PRO A 139 1.00 11.45 5.78
N LYS A 140 0.20 12.50 5.52
CA LYS A 140 0.04 13.56 6.52
C LYS A 140 -0.74 12.99 7.70
N GLU A 141 -0.41 13.40 8.93
CA GLU A 141 -1.24 13.11 10.10
C GLU A 141 -2.67 13.60 9.82
N GLY A 142 -3.63 12.66 9.68
CA GLY A 142 -5.02 12.94 9.31
C GLY A 142 -5.41 12.68 7.84
N GLU A 143 -4.44 12.36 6.97
CA GLU A 143 -4.67 11.79 5.63
C GLU A 143 -4.16 10.34 5.64
N GLU A 144 -4.95 9.42 6.21
CA GLU A 144 -4.77 8.00 5.89
C GLU A 144 -4.86 7.85 4.36
N LYS A 145 -3.90 7.14 3.76
CA LYS A 145 -3.94 6.80 2.34
C LYS A 145 -5.38 6.39 1.99
N PRO A 146 -6.00 6.91 0.91
CA PRO A 146 -7.19 6.25 0.40
C PRO A 146 -6.77 4.80 0.16
N ILE A 147 -7.31 3.90 0.99
CA ILE A 147 -7.10 2.46 0.91
C ILE A 147 -7.34 2.12 -0.55
N GLN A 148 -6.34 1.50 -1.18
CA GLN A 148 -6.35 1.19 -2.60
C GLN A 148 -7.71 0.60 -2.97
N THR A 149 -8.50 1.37 -3.72
CA THR A 149 -9.84 1.02 -4.19
C THR A 149 -9.85 -0.19 -5.12
N GLU A 150 -8.70 -0.81 -5.38
CA GLU A 150 -8.56 -2.01 -6.20
C GLU A 150 -8.67 -3.33 -5.40
N LEU A 151 -8.85 -3.29 -4.06
CA LEU A 151 -9.07 -4.51 -3.25
C LEU A 151 -10.53 -4.77 -2.83
N PHE A 152 -11.48 -3.91 -3.21
CA PHE A 152 -12.92 -4.12 -2.95
C PHE A 152 -13.73 -4.03 -4.25
N PRO A 153 -13.85 -5.13 -5.01
CA PRO A 153 -14.80 -5.16 -6.10
C PRO A 153 -16.22 -5.13 -5.51
N GLU A 154 -16.90 -4.00 -5.69
CA GLU A 154 -18.31 -3.76 -5.35
C GLU A 154 -18.70 -3.94 -3.87
N MET A 155 -18.41 -2.95 -3.04
CA MET A 155 -19.23 -2.71 -1.84
C MET A 155 -20.69 -2.54 -2.30
N ASP A 156 -21.60 -3.36 -1.76
CA ASP A 156 -23.00 -3.33 -2.21
C ASP A 156 -23.58 -1.92 -1.95
N PRO A 157 -24.33 -1.29 -2.89
CA PRO A 157 -24.91 0.03 -2.70
C PRO A 157 -25.75 0.19 -1.43
N LEU A 158 -26.25 -0.91 -0.87
CA LEU A 158 -27.05 -0.94 0.36
C LEU A 158 -26.21 -1.15 1.63
N PHE A 159 -24.88 -1.22 1.52
CA PHE A 159 -23.98 -1.49 2.64
C PHE A 159 -24.16 -0.49 3.79
N CYS A 160 -24.14 0.81 3.48
CA CYS A 160 -24.33 1.87 4.48
C CYS A 160 -25.70 1.80 5.17
N GLU A 161 -26.74 1.33 4.48
CA GLU A 161 -28.08 1.18 5.06
C GLU A 161 -28.16 -0.07 5.96
N ALA A 162 -27.53 -1.17 5.54
CA ALA A 162 -27.37 -2.38 6.33
C ALA A 162 -26.60 -2.10 7.65
N VAL A 163 -25.50 -1.36 7.59
CA VAL A 163 -24.73 -0.94 8.79
C VAL A 163 -25.63 -0.21 9.79
N LYS A 164 -26.42 0.77 9.33
CA LYS A 164 -27.32 1.54 10.19
C LYS A 164 -28.41 0.67 10.83
N LEU A 165 -28.93 -0.32 10.09
CA LEU A 165 -29.93 -1.25 10.60
C LEU A 165 -29.36 -2.21 11.64
N VAL A 166 -28.13 -2.70 11.45
CA VAL A 166 -27.42 -3.57 12.39
C VAL A 166 -27.01 -2.80 13.66
N GLN A 167 -26.57 -1.55 13.54
CA GLN A 167 -26.23 -0.70 14.69
C GLN A 167 -27.45 -0.30 15.53
N LYS A 168 -28.62 -0.14 14.90
CA LYS A 168 -29.86 0.26 15.57
C LYS A 168 -30.59 -0.92 16.22
N HIS A 169 -30.29 -2.14 15.79
CA HIS A 169 -30.91 -3.36 16.28
C HIS A 169 -29.81 -4.37 16.60
N ASP A 170 -29.52 -4.55 17.90
CA ASP A 170 -28.45 -5.40 18.45
C ASP A 170 -28.42 -6.86 17.93
N ASN A 171 -29.43 -7.30 17.18
CA ASN A 171 -29.51 -8.61 16.55
C ASN A 171 -30.26 -8.59 15.20
N ALA A 172 -29.85 -7.73 14.28
CA ALA A 172 -30.33 -7.79 12.89
C ALA A 172 -29.92 -9.13 12.24
N SER A 173 -30.89 -10.04 12.05
CA SER A 173 -30.69 -11.32 11.36
C SER A 173 -30.73 -11.19 9.83
N PRO A 174 -30.22 -12.17 9.06
CA PRO A 174 -30.36 -12.19 7.59
C PRO A 174 -31.81 -11.99 7.12
N ARG A 175 -32.77 -12.62 7.80
CA ARG A 175 -34.22 -12.43 7.52
C ARG A 175 -34.70 -11.01 7.79
N PHE A 176 -34.17 -10.36 8.84
CA PHE A 176 -34.50 -8.97 9.15
C PHE A 176 -34.04 -8.02 8.05
N LEU A 177 -32.82 -8.20 7.54
CA LEU A 177 -32.31 -7.38 6.42
C LEU A 177 -33.02 -7.67 5.10
N MET A 178 -33.35 -8.93 4.79
CA MET A 178 -34.18 -9.28 3.63
C MET A 178 -35.50 -8.52 3.64
N ALA A 179 -36.19 -8.49 4.79
CA ALA A 179 -37.48 -7.83 4.94
C ALA A 179 -37.38 -6.29 4.90
N LYS A 180 -36.33 -5.70 5.49
CA LYS A 180 -36.16 -4.24 5.56
C LYS A 180 -35.63 -3.61 4.29
N LEU A 181 -34.67 -4.28 3.64
CA LEU A 181 -34.01 -3.79 2.43
C LEU A 181 -34.66 -4.32 1.14
N GLN A 182 -35.64 -5.22 1.25
CA GLN A 182 -36.35 -5.84 0.13
C GLN A 182 -35.40 -6.52 -0.88
N ILE A 183 -34.39 -7.23 -0.37
CA ILE A 183 -33.36 -7.91 -1.17
C ILE A 183 -33.37 -9.41 -0.92
N GLY A 184 -32.91 -10.16 -1.92
CA GLY A 184 -32.80 -11.62 -1.86
C GLY A 184 -31.64 -12.12 -0.99
N GLU A 185 -31.76 -13.36 -0.54
CA GLU A 185 -30.85 -14.02 0.41
C GLU A 185 -29.38 -13.96 0.01
N ARG A 186 -29.03 -14.27 -1.24
CA ARG A 186 -27.64 -14.20 -1.75
C ARG A 186 -27.00 -12.82 -1.62
N ARG A 187 -27.80 -11.76 -1.74
CA ARG A 187 -27.33 -10.37 -1.63
C ARG A 187 -27.16 -9.96 -0.17
N VAL A 188 -28.02 -10.49 0.71
CA VAL A 188 -27.89 -10.35 2.17
C VAL A 188 -26.65 -11.08 2.67
N GLU A 189 -26.36 -12.29 2.19
CA GLU A 189 -25.13 -13.02 2.52
C GLU A 189 -23.87 -12.24 2.11
N LYS A 190 -23.88 -11.64 0.91
CA LYS A 190 -22.79 -10.74 0.46
C LYS A 190 -22.63 -9.54 1.39
N LEU A 191 -23.73 -8.89 1.77
CA LEU A 191 -23.72 -7.77 2.74
C LEU A 191 -23.21 -8.19 4.12
N PHE A 192 -23.61 -9.35 4.64
CA PHE A 192 -23.13 -9.86 5.93
C PHE A 192 -21.65 -10.22 5.88
N SER A 193 -21.19 -10.85 4.80
CA SER A 193 -19.76 -11.12 4.60
C SER A 193 -18.94 -9.82 4.58
N GLN A 194 -19.44 -8.79 3.90
CA GLN A 194 -18.82 -7.45 3.92
C GLN A 194 -18.84 -6.80 5.32
N LEU A 195 -19.92 -6.98 6.09
CA LEU A 195 -20.03 -6.47 7.46
C LEU A 195 -19.09 -7.19 8.43
N GLU A 196 -18.98 -8.52 8.33
CA GLU A 196 -18.08 -9.34 9.16
C GLU A 196 -16.62 -9.05 8.86
N GLU A 197 -16.27 -8.86 7.59
CA GLU A 197 -14.93 -8.47 7.16
C GLU A 197 -14.55 -7.09 7.72
N GLN A 198 -15.47 -6.12 7.69
CA GLN A 198 -15.26 -4.81 8.33
C GLN A 198 -15.24 -4.89 9.87
N LYS A 199 -16.03 -5.78 10.48
CA LYS A 199 -16.03 -6.01 11.93
C LYS A 199 -14.72 -6.66 12.39
N ALA A 200 -14.17 -7.60 11.62
CA ALA A 200 -12.87 -8.22 11.87
C ALA A 200 -11.72 -7.20 11.80
N VAL A 201 -11.84 -6.18 10.96
CA VAL A 201 -10.91 -5.04 10.91
C VAL A 201 -11.07 -4.15 12.16
N LEU A 202 -12.30 -3.86 12.59
CA LEU A 202 -12.58 -3.03 13.77
C LEU A 202 -12.24 -3.72 15.12
N THR A 203 -12.29 -5.05 15.20
CA THR A 203 -11.96 -5.77 16.44
C THR A 203 -10.46 -5.74 16.78
N ARG A 204 -9.60 -5.38 15.82
CA ARG A 204 -8.16 -5.16 16.04
C ARG A 204 -7.82 -3.74 16.53
N VAL A 205 -8.77 -2.81 16.45
CA VAL A 205 -8.56 -1.39 16.78
C VAL A 205 -9.25 -1.01 18.11
N TRP A 206 -10.33 -1.72 18.48
CA TRP A 206 -11.18 -1.38 19.64
C TRP A 206 -10.83 -2.11 20.96
N THR A 207 -9.54 -2.20 21.32
CA THR A 207 -9.16 -2.53 22.72
C THR A 207 -8.25 -1.49 23.38
N GLU A 208 -7.86 -0.43 22.67
CA GLU A 208 -6.95 0.59 23.21
C GLU A 208 -7.62 1.95 23.52
N GLU A 209 -8.88 2.19 23.15
CA GLU A 209 -9.47 3.55 23.18
C GLU A 209 -10.80 3.74 23.94
N PHE A 210 -11.17 2.86 24.88
CA PHE A 210 -12.38 3.08 25.70
C PHE A 210 -12.07 3.22 27.19
N HIS A 211 -11.81 4.46 27.59
CA HIS A 211 -12.03 4.96 28.94
C HIS A 211 -13.40 5.66 28.99
N ASP A 212 -14.18 5.37 30.03
CA ASP A 212 -15.46 6.03 30.29
C ASP A 212 -15.20 7.50 30.68
N GLU A 213 -15.76 8.46 29.92
CA GLU A 213 -15.48 9.90 30.13
C GLU A 213 -16.06 10.48 31.43
N ASP A 214 -16.98 9.77 32.11
CA ASP A 214 -17.53 10.24 33.39
C ASP A 214 -16.76 9.69 34.60
N THR A 215 -15.96 8.62 34.44
CA THR A 215 -15.29 7.95 35.58
C THR A 215 -13.79 7.67 35.40
N GLY A 216 -13.26 7.72 34.17
CA GLY A 216 -11.85 7.49 33.87
C GLY A 216 -11.37 6.04 34.01
N GLU A 217 -12.26 5.09 34.34
CA GLU A 217 -11.90 3.67 34.43
C GLU A 217 -12.00 2.97 33.06
N PRO A 218 -11.17 1.94 32.79
CA PRO A 218 -11.23 1.18 31.55
C PRO A 218 -12.53 0.37 31.46
N VAL A 219 -13.25 0.51 30.33
CA VAL A 219 -14.53 -0.17 30.11
C VAL A 219 -14.30 -1.67 29.92
N SER A 220 -14.59 -2.44 30.96
CA SER A 220 -14.52 -3.90 30.93
C SER A 220 -15.76 -4.49 30.25
N ILE A 221 -15.73 -4.69 28.94
CA ILE A 221 -16.76 -5.50 28.26
C ILE A 221 -16.58 -6.95 28.72
N LYS A 222 -17.45 -7.42 29.62
CA LYS A 222 -17.39 -8.78 30.15
C LYS A 222 -17.52 -9.79 29.01
N ARG A 223 -16.46 -10.57 28.84
CA ARG A 223 -16.24 -11.74 27.97
C ARG A 223 -17.27 -12.89 28.10
N LYS A 224 -18.47 -12.69 28.69
CA LYS A 224 -19.32 -13.78 29.21
C LYS A 224 -20.59 -14.12 28.44
N GLU A 225 -20.87 -13.55 27.27
CA GLU A 225 -22.07 -13.95 26.48
C GLU A 225 -21.78 -14.52 25.09
N ILE A 226 -20.51 -14.76 24.74
CA ILE A 226 -20.16 -15.32 23.42
C ILE A 226 -20.01 -16.86 23.45
N GLU A 227 -19.95 -17.50 24.62
CA GLU A 227 -19.91 -18.98 24.71
C GLU A 227 -21.28 -19.67 24.58
N GLY A 228 -22.37 -18.92 24.35
CA GLY A 228 -23.72 -19.48 24.25
C GLY A 228 -24.19 -19.88 22.84
N ILE A 229 -23.51 -19.48 21.77
CA ILE A 229 -24.02 -19.64 20.38
C ILE A 229 -23.38 -20.85 19.68
N ASN A 230 -23.04 -21.91 20.43
CA ASN A 230 -22.62 -23.15 19.79
C ASN A 230 -23.07 -24.37 20.59
N LYS A 231 -24.39 -24.58 20.64
CA LYS A 231 -25.02 -25.89 20.84
C LYS A 231 -26.49 -25.81 20.42
N ASP A 232 -26.88 -26.81 19.64
CA ASP A 232 -28.26 -27.14 19.26
C ASP A 232 -28.88 -26.37 18.09
N TYR A 233 -28.36 -26.66 16.88
CA TYR A 233 -29.24 -26.85 15.74
C TYR A 233 -28.98 -28.23 15.12
N LYS A 234 -29.81 -29.21 15.49
CA LYS A 234 -29.98 -30.46 14.75
C LYS A 234 -30.94 -30.20 13.58
N LEU A 235 -30.56 -30.72 12.41
CA LEU A 235 -31.44 -30.83 11.24
C LEU A 235 -32.63 -31.74 11.56
N PRO A 236 -33.88 -31.34 11.24
CA PRO A 236 -34.98 -32.27 10.97
C PRO A 236 -35.02 -32.60 9.47
N ASP A 237 -35.39 -33.85 9.17
CA ASP A 237 -35.40 -34.51 7.84
C ASP A 237 -36.14 -33.77 6.71
#